data_AF-B3DY72-F1
#
_entry.id   AF-B3DY72-F1
#
_cell.length_a   1.000
_cell.length_b   1.000
_cell.length_c   1.000
_cell.angle_alpha   90.00
_cell.angle_beta   90.00
_cell.angle_gamma   90.00
#
_symmetry.space_group_name_H-M   'P 1'
#
loop_
_entity.id
_entity.type
_entity.pdbx_description
1 polymer ?
#
loop_
_entity_poly.entity_id
_entity_poly.type
_entity_poly.pdbx_seq_one_letter_code
_entity_poly.pdbx_strand_id
1 'polypeptide(L)'
;MMNILEYWQGWLAENPLPIQVGELQLWEGYWICHKKDVLTDPLVPIPSLLDLKLKLRMDSKGLFRPLKGKPGMVRGWKFGPLDAESLFYALEGIYPLALTHWIGYKEKILLPVDFKSTIQRQVGMYQILEKGDETLIDRATREICLGQCLRQNLWWSNQPLIGSKPSSIPLVCLEACPFFLEQARKLLLKKRQPRCSA
;
A
#
# COMPACT_ATOMS: atom_id res chain seq x y z
N MET A 1 -5.26 -19.64 17.00
CA MET A 1 -5.59 -18.34 16.37
C MET A 1 -4.46 -17.40 16.73
N MET A 2 -3.79 -16.77 15.77
CA MET A 2 -2.65 -15.89 16.05
C MET A 2 -3.14 -14.51 16.49
N ASN A 3 -2.66 -14.01 17.63
CA ASN A 3 -2.84 -12.62 18.01
C ASN A 3 -1.82 -11.76 17.25
N ILE A 4 -2.29 -10.91 16.35
CA ILE A 4 -1.41 -10.12 15.47
C ILE A 4 -0.60 -9.06 16.23
N LEU A 5 -1.13 -8.54 17.34
CA LEU A 5 -0.44 -7.54 18.16
C LEU A 5 0.71 -8.18 18.96
N GLU A 6 0.49 -9.36 19.53
CA GLU A 6 1.55 -10.14 20.18
C GLU A 6 2.66 -10.53 19.19
N TYR A 7 2.26 -10.98 17.98
CA TYR A 7 3.22 -11.25 16.91
C TYR A 7 4.04 -10.00 16.58
N TRP A 8 3.38 -8.85 16.41
CA TRP A 8 4.03 -7.59 16.09
C TRP A 8 5.02 -7.15 17.18
N GLN A 9 4.64 -7.26 18.45
CA GLN A 9 5.52 -6.94 19.58
C GLN A 9 6.75 -7.86 19.62
N GLY A 10 6.56 -9.17 19.45
CA GLY A 10 7.67 -10.12 19.36
C GLY A 10 8.59 -9.83 18.16
N TRP A 11 8.00 -9.55 17.00
CA TRP A 11 8.75 -9.21 15.81
C TRP A 11 9.59 -7.93 15.98
N LEU A 12 9.04 -6.88 16.60
CA LEU A 12 9.79 -5.65 16.91
C LEU A 12 10.96 -5.90 17.86
N ALA A 13 10.81 -6.80 18.83
CA ALA A 13 11.89 -7.14 19.76
C ALA A 13 13.08 -7.83 19.05
N GLU A 14 12.81 -8.60 18.00
CA GLU A 14 13.82 -9.32 17.21
C GLU A 14 14.41 -8.48 16.06
N ASN A 15 13.76 -7.38 15.68
CA ASN A 15 14.11 -6.58 14.50
C ASN A 15 14.40 -5.13 14.94
N PRO A 16 15.67 -4.78 15.20
CA PRO A 16 16.01 -3.47 15.71
C PRO A 16 15.75 -2.37 14.69
N LEU A 17 15.41 -1.20 15.21
CA LEU A 17 15.26 0.03 14.44
C LEU A 17 16.64 0.50 13.93
N PRO A 18 16.71 1.19 12.78
CA PRO A 18 15.58 1.75 12.03
C PRO A 18 14.97 0.75 11.02
N ILE A 19 13.63 0.75 10.91
CA ILE A 19 12.88 -0.12 9.99
C ILE A 19 12.17 0.71 8.93
N GLN A 20 12.30 0.34 7.66
CA GLN A 20 11.61 1.00 6.56
C GLN A 20 10.27 0.34 6.24
N VAL A 21 9.23 1.13 5.99
CA VAL A 21 7.92 0.65 5.49
C VAL A 21 7.45 1.55 4.35
N GLY A 22 7.60 1.10 3.10
CA GLY A 22 7.27 1.92 1.93
C GLY A 22 8.10 3.22 1.83
N GLU A 23 7.46 4.37 2.04
CA GLU A 23 8.11 5.69 2.14
C GLU A 23 8.34 6.17 3.58
N LEU A 24 8.01 5.35 4.58
CA LEU A 24 8.23 5.63 6.00
C LEU A 24 9.56 5.07 6.49
N GLN A 25 10.13 5.76 7.47
CA GLN A 25 11.20 5.28 8.32
C GLN A 25 10.75 5.30 9.78
N LEU A 26 10.91 4.17 10.43
CA LEU A 26 10.69 3.97 11.86
C LEU A 26 12.03 4.11 12.57
N TRP A 27 12.05 4.88 13.64
CA TRP A 27 13.22 5.17 14.46
C TRP A 27 13.00 4.77 15.91
N GLU A 28 14.07 4.72 16.70
CA GLU A 28 14.05 4.47 18.14
C GLU A 28 12.99 5.31 18.86
N GLY A 29 12.34 4.77 19.89
CA GLY A 29 11.18 5.40 20.52
C GLY A 29 9.91 5.40 19.66
N TYR A 30 9.89 4.57 18.60
CA TYR A 30 8.79 4.42 17.64
C TYR A 30 8.35 5.74 16.99
N TRP A 31 9.32 6.59 16.69
CA TRP A 31 9.11 7.76 15.84
C TRP A 31 8.96 7.34 14.38
N ILE A 32 8.04 8.00 13.67
CA ILE A 32 7.80 7.82 12.24
C ILE A 32 8.10 9.14 11.52
N CYS A 33 8.90 9.09 10.47
CA CYS A 33 9.03 10.17 9.50
C CYS A 33 9.11 9.61 8.08
N HIS A 34 9.19 10.49 7.08
CA HIS A 34 9.47 10.04 5.71
C HIS A 34 10.92 9.49 5.64
N LYS A 35 11.17 8.44 4.83
CA LYS A 35 12.49 7.79 4.70
C LYS A 35 13.63 8.62 4.10
N LYS A 36 13.31 9.83 3.66
CA LYS A 36 14.29 10.80 3.15
C LYS A 36 14.50 11.96 4.13
N ASP A 37 13.81 11.95 5.26
CA ASP A 37 13.96 12.91 6.33
C ASP A 37 14.85 12.28 7.42
N VAL A 38 15.65 13.09 8.10
CA VAL A 38 16.44 12.66 9.26
C VAL A 38 15.69 13.08 10.51
N LEU A 39 15.51 12.19 11.48
CA LEU A 39 14.68 12.48 12.66
C LEU A 39 15.18 13.68 13.49
N THR A 40 16.49 13.93 13.47
CA THR A 40 17.15 15.04 14.16
C THR A 40 16.96 16.39 13.48
N ASP A 41 16.48 16.42 12.24
CA ASP A 41 16.16 17.66 11.52
C ASP A 41 14.95 18.36 12.18
N PRO A 42 14.74 19.67 11.91
CA PRO A 42 13.57 20.40 12.39
C PRO A 42 12.28 19.98 11.65
N LEU A 43 11.82 18.75 11.89
CA LEU A 43 10.58 18.18 11.35
C LEU A 43 9.37 18.65 12.14
N VAL A 44 8.27 18.92 11.43
CA VAL A 44 7.02 19.36 12.05
C VAL A 44 6.34 18.18 12.77
N PRO A 45 6.14 18.24 14.09
CA PRO A 45 5.41 17.21 14.82
C PRO A 45 3.93 17.26 14.43
N ILE A 46 3.36 16.09 14.14
CA ILE A 46 1.93 15.95 13.87
C ILE A 46 1.24 15.43 15.13
N PRO A 47 0.19 16.10 15.64
CA PRO A 47 -0.32 15.84 16.98
C PRO A 47 -1.22 14.60 17.06
N SER A 48 -1.80 14.14 15.95
CA SER A 48 -2.68 12.97 15.94
C SER A 48 -2.56 12.14 14.66
N LEU A 49 -2.95 10.87 14.74
CA LEU A 49 -3.01 10.00 13.56
C LEU A 49 -4.03 10.52 12.54
N LEU A 50 -5.11 11.19 12.98
CA LEU A 50 -6.09 11.79 12.07
C LEU A 50 -5.44 12.92 11.26
N ASP A 51 -4.72 13.83 11.91
CA ASP A 51 -4.03 14.94 11.25
C ASP A 51 -2.96 14.43 10.29
N LEU A 52 -2.25 13.37 10.67
CA LEU A 52 -1.29 12.72 9.79
C LEU A 52 -2.00 12.15 8.56
N LYS A 53 -3.08 11.40 8.75
CA LYS A 53 -3.85 10.82 7.63
C LYS A 53 -4.39 11.88 6.69
N LEU A 54 -4.82 13.03 7.21
CA LEU A 54 -5.28 14.19 6.44
C LEU A 54 -4.12 14.82 5.65
N LYS A 55 -2.99 15.11 6.30
CA LYS A 55 -1.78 15.63 5.65
C LYS A 55 -1.29 14.71 4.52
N LEU A 56 -1.32 13.39 4.75
CA LEU A 56 -0.90 12.37 3.78
C LEU A 56 -1.94 12.09 2.68
N ARG A 57 -3.06 12.82 2.61
CA ARG A 57 -3.97 12.79 1.45
C ARG A 57 -3.39 13.48 0.23
N MET A 58 -2.42 14.37 0.42
CA MET A 58 -1.78 15.12 -0.65
C MET A 58 -0.37 14.56 -0.90
N ASP A 59 0.11 14.69 -2.14
CA ASP A 59 1.50 14.41 -2.50
C ASP A 59 2.38 15.65 -2.36
N SER A 60 3.69 15.46 -2.58
CA SER A 60 4.69 16.54 -2.55
C SER A 60 4.45 17.69 -3.53
N LYS A 61 3.57 17.53 -4.52
CA LYS A 61 3.17 18.57 -5.48
C LYS A 61 1.84 19.24 -5.12
N GLY A 62 1.25 18.88 -3.97
CA GLY A 62 -0.07 19.36 -3.57
C GLY A 62 -1.22 18.73 -4.36
N LEU A 63 -1.03 17.57 -4.98
CA LEU A 63 -2.09 16.83 -5.66
C LEU A 63 -2.66 15.75 -4.75
N PHE A 64 -3.96 15.46 -4.91
CA PHE A 64 -4.62 14.40 -4.16
C PHE A 64 -4.04 13.01 -4.50
N ARG A 65 -3.81 12.20 -3.46
CA ARG A 65 -3.37 10.80 -3.54
C ARG A 65 -4.57 9.87 -3.36
N PRO A 66 -5.22 9.41 -4.45
CA PRO A 66 -6.39 8.53 -4.36
C PRO A 66 -6.05 7.15 -3.80
N LEU A 67 -4.78 6.76 -3.89
CA LEU A 67 -4.25 5.49 -3.37
C LEU A 67 -3.19 5.79 -2.32
N LYS A 68 -3.35 5.23 -1.11
CA LYS A 68 -2.36 5.40 -0.03
C LYS A 68 -1.02 4.74 -0.35
N GLY A 69 -1.03 3.70 -1.18
CA GLY A 69 0.17 3.09 -1.75
C GLY A 69 0.83 3.88 -2.88
N LYS A 70 0.25 5.01 -3.36
CA LYS A 70 0.89 5.82 -4.41
C LYS A 70 2.14 6.51 -3.86
N PRO A 71 3.31 6.44 -4.53
CA PRO A 71 4.50 7.20 -4.14
C PRO A 71 4.28 8.71 -4.08
N GLY A 72 5.24 9.43 -3.51
CA GLY A 72 5.20 10.89 -3.44
C GLY A 72 4.60 11.41 -2.14
N MET A 73 4.69 10.62 -1.06
CA MET A 73 4.37 11.07 0.28
C MET A 73 5.09 12.39 0.61
N VAL A 74 4.37 13.33 1.23
CA VAL A 74 4.96 14.60 1.69
C VAL A 74 6.03 14.37 2.75
N ARG A 75 7.02 15.26 2.79
CA ARG A 75 8.18 15.25 3.70
C ARG A 75 8.05 16.33 4.78
N GLY A 76 9.03 16.41 5.69
CA GLY A 76 9.17 17.48 6.68
C GLY A 76 8.28 17.31 7.90
N TRP A 77 7.91 16.07 8.24
CA TRP A 77 7.04 15.77 9.37
C TRP A 77 7.56 14.60 10.19
N LYS A 78 7.19 14.58 11.47
CA LYS A 78 7.39 13.44 12.37
C LYS A 78 6.14 13.14 13.18
N PHE A 79 5.97 11.89 13.56
CA PHE A 79 4.85 11.41 14.36
C PHE A 79 5.38 10.44 15.42
N GLY A 80 5.03 10.66 16.69
CA GLY A 80 5.54 9.90 17.83
C GLY A 80 5.91 10.80 19.03
N PRO A 81 6.58 10.26 20.06
CA PRO A 81 6.93 8.84 20.20
C PRO A 81 5.65 8.00 20.38
N LEU A 82 5.73 6.70 20.08
CA LEU A 82 4.60 5.77 20.20
C LEU A 82 4.99 4.59 21.11
N ASP A 83 4.01 3.78 21.51
CA ASP A 83 4.24 2.41 21.95
C ASP A 83 4.09 1.42 20.78
N ALA A 84 4.40 0.14 21.00
CA ALA A 84 4.37 -0.87 19.95
C ALA A 84 2.97 -1.05 19.32
N GLU A 85 1.92 -0.99 20.14
CA GLU A 85 0.53 -1.11 19.70
C GLU A 85 0.10 0.11 18.88
N SER A 86 0.39 1.32 19.35
CA SER A 86 0.09 2.56 18.64
C SER A 86 0.87 2.67 17.33
N LEU A 87 2.10 2.14 17.29
CA LEU A 87 2.87 2.02 16.04
C LEU A 87 2.18 1.09 15.03
N PHE A 88 1.63 -0.04 15.48
CA PHE A 88 0.83 -0.93 14.62
C PHE A 88 -0.36 -0.17 14.01
N TYR A 89 -1.16 0.51 14.83
CA TYR A 89 -2.32 1.28 14.35
C TYR A 89 -1.92 2.47 13.48
N ALA A 90 -0.79 3.11 13.75
CA ALA A 90 -0.28 4.19 12.92
C ALA A 90 0.08 3.69 11.52
N LEU A 91 0.78 2.55 11.43
CA LEU A 91 1.13 1.93 10.16
C LEU A 91 -0.11 1.48 9.38
N GLU A 92 -1.07 0.85 10.04
CA GLU A 92 -2.37 0.49 9.47
C GLU A 92 -3.20 1.73 9.07
N GLY A 93 -3.07 2.84 9.79
CA GLY A 93 -3.72 4.10 9.48
C GLY A 93 -3.13 4.81 8.26
N ILE A 94 -1.81 4.76 8.09
CA ILE A 94 -1.07 5.41 6.99
C ILE A 94 -1.16 4.56 5.72
N TYR A 95 -0.90 3.26 5.84
CA TYR A 95 -0.99 2.26 4.78
C TYR A 95 -1.99 1.16 5.20
N PRO A 96 -3.29 1.32 4.87
CA PRO A 96 -4.32 0.36 5.25
C PRO A 96 -4.01 -1.06 4.83
N LEU A 97 -3.99 -1.99 5.79
CA LEU A 97 -3.62 -3.40 5.65
C LEU A 97 -2.14 -3.59 5.27
N ALA A 98 -1.24 -2.81 5.85
CA ALA A 98 0.20 -2.98 5.64
C ALA A 98 0.72 -4.20 6.41
N LEU A 99 0.58 -4.17 7.73
CA LEU A 99 1.09 -5.23 8.61
C LEU A 99 0.18 -6.45 8.55
N THR A 100 -1.13 -6.24 8.54
CA THR A 100 -2.14 -7.30 8.47
C THR A 100 -1.93 -8.20 7.26
N HIS A 101 -1.77 -7.62 6.06
CA HIS A 101 -1.52 -8.42 4.87
C HIS A 101 -0.13 -9.04 4.86
N TRP A 102 0.91 -8.32 5.30
CA TRP A 102 2.27 -8.85 5.28
C TRP A 102 2.43 -10.03 6.25
N ILE A 103 2.02 -9.85 7.51
CA ILE A 103 2.06 -10.90 8.54
C ILE A 103 1.15 -12.05 8.10
N GLY A 104 -0.09 -11.76 7.71
CA GLY A 104 -1.04 -12.79 7.27
C GLY A 104 -0.53 -13.61 6.09
N TYR A 105 0.12 -12.98 5.11
CA TYR A 105 0.73 -13.69 3.98
C TYR A 105 1.96 -14.50 4.39
N LYS A 106 2.85 -13.93 5.21
CA LYS A 106 4.05 -14.60 5.72
C LYS A 106 3.69 -15.86 6.52
N GLU A 107 2.69 -15.77 7.36
CA GLU A 107 2.18 -16.88 8.19
C GLU A 107 1.19 -17.79 7.45
N LYS A 108 0.99 -17.57 6.14
CA LYS A 108 0.08 -18.35 5.27
C LYS A 108 -1.38 -18.38 5.75
N ILE A 109 -1.79 -17.38 6.52
CA ILE A 109 -3.18 -17.17 6.98
C ILE A 109 -3.99 -16.46 5.90
N LEU A 110 -3.37 -15.54 5.16
CA LEU A 110 -3.98 -14.83 4.05
C LEU A 110 -3.29 -15.22 2.74
N LEU A 111 -4.09 -15.62 1.76
CA LEU A 111 -3.63 -15.94 0.42
C LEU A 111 -4.05 -14.86 -0.57
N PRO A 112 -3.25 -14.60 -1.62
CA PRO A 112 -3.69 -13.73 -2.70
C PRO A 112 -4.96 -14.28 -3.36
N VAL A 113 -5.90 -13.39 -3.67
CA VAL A 113 -7.13 -13.70 -4.39
C VAL A 113 -6.94 -13.31 -5.84
N ASP A 114 -7.02 -14.29 -6.73
CA ASP A 114 -6.82 -14.06 -8.16
C ASP A 114 -7.85 -13.07 -8.74
N PHE A 115 -7.50 -12.48 -9.87
CA PHE A 115 -8.34 -11.46 -10.50
C PHE A 115 -9.70 -12.00 -10.93
N LYS A 116 -9.79 -13.26 -11.40
CA LYS A 116 -11.04 -13.87 -11.85
C LYS A 116 -12.02 -14.02 -10.68
N SER A 117 -11.53 -14.49 -9.54
CA SER A 117 -12.30 -14.56 -8.30
C SER A 117 -12.77 -13.17 -7.84
N THR A 118 -11.91 -12.16 -7.97
CA THR A 118 -12.25 -10.77 -7.62
C THR A 118 -13.36 -10.22 -8.49
N ILE A 119 -13.28 -10.42 -9.82
CA ILE A 119 -14.24 -9.84 -10.75
C ILE A 119 -15.60 -10.51 -10.70
N GLN A 120 -15.66 -11.82 -10.46
CA GLN A 120 -16.90 -12.58 -10.29
C GLN A 120 -17.79 -12.06 -9.14
N ARG A 121 -17.21 -11.35 -8.16
CA ARG A 121 -17.95 -10.70 -7.07
C ARG A 121 -18.46 -9.31 -7.41
N GLN A 122 -17.96 -8.69 -8.48
CA GLN A 122 -18.33 -7.33 -8.84
C GLN A 122 -19.66 -7.29 -9.56
N VAL A 123 -20.48 -6.30 -9.20
CA VAL A 123 -21.76 -6.01 -9.85
C VAL A 123 -21.74 -4.61 -10.46
N GLY A 124 -22.67 -4.33 -11.37
CA GLY A 124 -22.84 -3.00 -11.97
C GLY A 124 -21.65 -2.60 -12.84
N MET A 125 -21.15 -1.38 -12.67
CA MET A 125 -20.20 -0.77 -13.63
C MET A 125 -18.88 -1.53 -13.80
N TYR A 126 -18.45 -2.28 -12.78
CA TYR A 126 -17.18 -3.02 -12.84
C TYR A 126 -17.32 -4.39 -13.49
N GLN A 127 -18.52 -4.99 -13.52
CA GLN A 127 -18.77 -6.32 -14.12
C GLN A 127 -18.33 -6.40 -15.59
N ILE A 128 -18.30 -5.25 -16.30
CA ILE A 128 -17.80 -5.17 -17.69
C ILE A 128 -16.37 -5.70 -17.86
N LEU A 129 -15.55 -5.72 -16.79
CA LEU A 129 -14.19 -6.23 -16.81
C LEU A 129 -14.12 -7.76 -16.97
N GLU A 130 -15.21 -8.50 -16.73
CA GLU A 130 -15.29 -9.93 -17.09
C GLU A 130 -15.10 -10.15 -18.60
N LYS A 131 -15.41 -9.11 -19.40
CA LYS A 131 -15.22 -9.11 -20.86
C LYS A 131 -13.83 -8.62 -21.29
N GLY A 132 -12.95 -8.30 -20.33
CA GLY A 132 -11.56 -7.94 -20.60
C GLY A 132 -10.75 -9.18 -20.94
N ASP A 133 -9.89 -9.08 -21.95
CA ASP A 133 -8.88 -10.11 -22.23
C ASP A 133 -7.71 -10.01 -21.25
N GLU A 134 -6.89 -11.06 -21.15
CA GLU A 134 -5.70 -11.07 -20.29
C GLU A 134 -4.75 -9.91 -20.61
N THR A 135 -4.67 -9.52 -21.89
CA THR A 135 -3.80 -8.41 -22.34
C THR A 135 -4.19 -7.07 -21.72
N LEU A 136 -5.49 -6.82 -21.53
CA LEU A 136 -6.00 -5.64 -20.85
C LEU A 136 -5.59 -5.62 -19.38
N ILE A 137 -5.74 -6.76 -18.70
CA ILE A 137 -5.43 -6.87 -17.26
C ILE A 137 -3.93 -6.72 -17.04
N ASP A 138 -3.10 -7.37 -17.86
CA ASP A 138 -1.64 -7.22 -17.82
C ASP A 138 -1.22 -5.77 -18.03
N ARG A 139 -1.81 -5.11 -19.03
CA ARG A 139 -1.55 -3.69 -19.31
C ARG A 139 -1.95 -2.82 -18.11
N ALA A 140 -3.15 -3.01 -17.57
CA ALA A 140 -3.61 -2.26 -16.41
C ALA A 140 -2.69 -2.49 -15.19
N THR A 141 -2.25 -3.73 -14.96
CA THR A 141 -1.36 -4.06 -13.84
C THR A 141 -0.01 -3.38 -13.98
N ARG A 142 0.57 -3.37 -15.17
CA ARG A 142 1.83 -2.67 -15.45
C ARG A 142 1.69 -1.16 -15.25
N GLU A 143 0.66 -0.54 -15.85
CA GLU A 143 0.46 0.92 -15.77
C GLU A 143 0.14 1.40 -14.35
N ILE A 144 -0.62 0.61 -13.57
CA ILE A 144 -1.15 1.04 -12.27
C ILE A 144 -0.36 0.44 -11.11
N CYS A 145 -0.28 -0.88 -11.01
CA CYS A 145 0.33 -1.53 -9.85
C CYS A 145 1.86 -1.38 -9.88
N LEU A 146 2.49 -1.67 -11.01
CA LEU A 146 3.95 -1.58 -11.12
C LEU A 146 4.43 -0.14 -11.36
N GLY A 147 3.64 0.68 -12.05
CA GLY A 147 3.99 2.06 -12.37
C GLY A 147 3.66 3.10 -11.29
N GLN A 148 2.67 2.83 -10.43
CA GLN A 148 2.09 3.87 -9.56
C GLN A 148 1.82 3.42 -8.11
N CYS A 149 2.15 2.19 -7.72
CA CYS A 149 1.90 1.69 -6.38
C CYS A 149 3.18 1.13 -5.75
N LEU A 150 3.38 1.42 -4.46
CA LEU A 150 4.44 0.87 -3.62
C LEU A 150 4.14 -0.58 -3.20
N ARG A 151 2.88 -1.03 -3.31
CA ARG A 151 2.51 -2.40 -2.92
C ARG A 151 2.97 -3.38 -3.98
N GLN A 152 3.67 -4.43 -3.55
CA GLN A 152 3.93 -5.59 -4.37
C GLN A 152 2.62 -6.34 -4.62
N ASN A 153 2.24 -6.45 -5.88
CA ASN A 153 1.03 -7.13 -6.32
C ASN A 153 1.26 -8.64 -6.35
N LEU A 154 0.61 -9.38 -5.44
CA LEU A 154 0.74 -10.83 -5.31
C LEU A 154 -0.44 -11.60 -5.91
N TRP A 155 -1.56 -10.93 -6.21
CA TRP A 155 -2.70 -11.57 -6.86
C TRP A 155 -2.50 -11.77 -8.37
N TRP A 156 -1.59 -11.01 -8.98
CA TRP A 156 -1.20 -11.13 -10.38
C TRP A 156 0.19 -11.74 -10.56
N SER A 157 1.09 -11.53 -9.59
CA SER A 157 2.48 -11.96 -9.70
C SER A 157 2.80 -13.14 -8.77
N ASN A 158 3.42 -14.17 -9.34
CA ASN A 158 4.03 -15.27 -8.58
C ASN A 158 5.50 -14.98 -8.19
N GLN A 159 5.94 -13.72 -8.29
CA GLN A 159 7.29 -13.32 -7.92
C GLN A 159 7.49 -13.41 -6.39
N PRO A 160 8.70 -13.76 -5.91
CA PRO A 160 8.98 -13.76 -4.48
C PRO A 160 8.86 -12.36 -3.89
N LEU A 161 8.62 -12.27 -2.58
CA LEU A 161 8.54 -10.97 -1.89
C LEU A 161 9.83 -10.17 -2.06
N ILE A 162 9.71 -8.96 -2.60
CA ILE A 162 10.80 -8.01 -2.76
C ILE A 162 10.88 -7.17 -1.49
N GLY A 163 12.07 -7.05 -0.91
CA GLY A 163 12.29 -6.17 0.24
C GLY A 163 12.07 -6.82 1.61
N SER A 164 12.09 -8.16 1.70
CA SER A 164 12.23 -8.92 2.96
C SER A 164 13.66 -8.83 3.54
N LYS A 165 14.29 -7.65 3.45
CA LYS A 165 15.56 -7.40 4.15
C LYS A 165 15.24 -7.21 5.65
N PRO A 166 16.16 -7.53 6.57
CA PRO A 166 15.93 -7.41 8.01
C PRO A 166 15.37 -6.04 8.45
N SER A 167 15.78 -4.96 7.77
CA SER A 167 15.37 -3.58 8.10
C SER A 167 14.23 -3.03 7.23
N SER A 168 13.41 -3.88 6.60
CA SER A 168 12.33 -3.43 5.71
C SER A 168 11.11 -4.35 5.78
N ILE A 169 9.94 -3.74 5.92
CA ILE A 169 8.65 -4.41 5.82
C ILE A 169 8.07 -4.14 4.43
N PRO A 170 7.84 -5.18 3.60
CA PRO A 170 7.23 -5.00 2.30
C PRO A 170 5.75 -4.65 2.43
N LEU A 171 5.28 -3.74 1.59
CA LEU A 171 3.85 -3.51 1.43
C LEU A 171 3.32 -4.51 0.40
N VAL A 172 2.45 -5.44 0.81
CA VAL A 172 1.90 -6.47 -0.10
C VAL A 172 0.46 -6.16 -0.49
N CYS A 173 0.05 -6.57 -1.69
CA CYS A 173 -1.31 -6.41 -2.22
C CYS A 173 -1.84 -7.78 -2.62
N LEU A 174 -2.83 -8.26 -1.85
CA LEU A 174 -3.38 -9.61 -1.97
C LEU A 174 -4.61 -9.68 -2.88
N GLU A 175 -5.20 -8.56 -3.28
CA GLU A 175 -6.39 -8.54 -4.14
C GLU A 175 -6.44 -7.25 -4.98
N ALA A 176 -7.09 -7.30 -6.14
CA ALA A 176 -7.26 -6.15 -7.01
C ALA A 176 -8.13 -5.07 -6.35
N CYS A 177 -7.54 -3.90 -6.07
CA CYS A 177 -8.23 -2.83 -5.35
C CYS A 177 -9.26 -2.07 -6.23
N PRO A 178 -10.23 -1.34 -5.64
CA PRO A 178 -11.21 -0.57 -6.40
C PRO A 178 -10.61 0.46 -7.36
N PHE A 179 -9.47 1.08 -6.99
CA PHE A 179 -8.76 2.00 -7.88
C PHE A 179 -8.25 1.29 -9.15
N PHE A 180 -7.74 0.07 -9.00
CA PHE A 180 -7.33 -0.75 -10.15
C PHE A 180 -8.54 -1.06 -11.04
N LEU A 181 -9.67 -1.50 -10.46
CA LEU A 181 -10.89 -1.83 -11.22
C LEU A 181 -11.37 -0.63 -12.04
N GLU A 182 -11.41 0.57 -11.46
CA GLU A 182 -11.82 1.76 -12.19
C GLU A 182 -10.86 2.13 -13.32
N GLN A 183 -9.55 2.00 -13.11
CA GLN A 183 -8.57 2.30 -14.13
C GLN A 183 -8.59 1.26 -15.27
N ALA A 184 -8.71 -0.03 -14.95
CA ALA A 184 -8.90 -1.09 -15.93
C ALA A 184 -10.19 -0.87 -16.73
N ARG A 185 -11.27 -0.43 -16.08
CA ARG A 185 -12.56 -0.14 -16.74
C ARG A 185 -12.42 0.98 -17.76
N LYS A 186 -11.73 2.07 -17.40
CA LYS A 186 -11.43 3.18 -18.33
C LYS A 186 -10.60 2.71 -19.53
N LEU A 187 -9.62 1.84 -19.31
CA LEU A 187 -8.82 1.27 -20.41
C LEU A 187 -9.67 0.44 -21.37
N LEU A 188 -10.56 -0.40 -20.83
CA LEU A 188 -11.48 -1.20 -21.64
C LEU A 188 -12.42 -0.34 -22.48
N LEU A 189 -13.01 0.71 -21.88
CA LEU A 189 -13.92 1.61 -22.57
C LEU A 189 -13.22 2.40 -23.69
N LYS A 190 -11.97 2.84 -23.47
CA LYS A 190 -11.15 3.47 -24.53
C LYS A 190 -10.88 2.54 -25.70
N LYS A 191 -10.62 1.25 -25.45
CA LYS A 191 -10.42 0.24 -26.52
C LYS A 191 -11.68 0.03 -27.36
N ARG A 192 -12.86 0.27 -26.79
CA ARG A 192 -14.17 0.08 -27.45
C ARG A 192 -14.68 1.31 -28.21
N GLN A 193 -14.15 2.50 -27.95
CA GLN A 193 -14.53 3.68 -28.72
C GLN A 193 -13.99 3.53 -30.16
N PRO A 194 -14.86 3.58 -31.19
CA PRO A 194 -14.37 3.60 -32.56
C PRO A 194 -13.46 4.82 -32.71
N ARG A 195 -12.31 4.64 -33.37
CA ARG A 195 -11.51 5.79 -33.81
C ARG A 195 -12.42 6.60 -34.74
N CYS A 196 -12.91 7.76 -34.31
CA CYS A 196 -13.38 8.75 -35.26
C CYS A 196 -12.19 9.09 -36.14
N SER A 197 -12.20 8.59 -37.37
CA SER A 197 -11.39 9.11 -38.46
C SER A 197 -11.76 10.59 -38.62
N ALA A 198 -10.80 11.47 -38.35
CA ALA A 198 -10.81 12.84 -38.87
C ALA A 198 -10.45 12.82 -40.35
#